data_AF-A0A7J9HYQ8-F1
#
_entry.id   AF-A0A7J9HYQ8-F1
#
_cell.length_a   1.000
_cell.length_b   1.000
_cell.length_c   1.000
_cell.angle_alpha   90.00
_cell.angle_beta   90.00
_cell.angle_gamma   90.00
#
_symmetry.space_group_name_H-M   'P 1'
#
loop_
_entity.id
_entity.type
_entity.pdbx_description
1 polymer ?
#
loop_
_entity_poly.entity_id
_entity_poly.type
_entity_poly.pdbx_seq_one_letter_code
_entity_poly.pdbx_strand_id
1 'polypeptide(L)'
;MLKPAIWLLLEKGVKILVLTIGSDGLFENMTSSCPSNLYSDSKVLERSPNFLAVHFPALPASVVRLTGAGDCLVGGMIASLSTGLDVMQ
;
A
#
# COMPACT_ATOMS: atom_id res chain seq x y z
N MET A 1 -4.76 -5.23 15.85
CA MET A 1 -5.16 -3.90 16.38
C MET A 1 -5.10 -2.76 15.35
N LEU A 2 -4.61 -2.97 14.12
CA LEU A 2 -4.53 -1.91 13.08
C LEU A 2 -5.87 -1.60 12.39
N LYS A 3 -6.79 -2.56 12.36
CA LYS A 3 -8.08 -2.44 11.65
C LYS A 3 -8.92 -1.20 12.07
N PRO A 4 -9.06 -0.85 13.36
CA PRO A 4 -9.77 0.37 13.76
C PRO A 4 -9.06 1.66 13.33
N ALA A 5 -7.72 1.67 13.34
CA ALA A 5 -6.94 2.85 12.94
C ALA A 5 -7.00 3.09 11.43
N ILE A 6 -6.91 2.03 10.63
CA ILE A 6 -7.10 2.11 9.17
C ILE A 6 -8.49 2.68 8.86
N TRP A 7 -9.53 2.15 9.51
CA TRP A 7 -10.90 2.62 9.30
C TRP A 7 -11.08 4.10 9.63
N LEU A 8 -10.52 4.56 10.76
CA LEU A 8 -10.58 5.96 11.17
C LEU A 8 -9.98 6.90 10.11
N LEU A 9 -8.85 6.53 9.51
CA LEU A 9 -8.21 7.35 8.47
C LEU A 9 -9.08 7.46 7.21
N LEU A 10 -9.74 6.37 6.83
CA LEU A 10 -10.63 6.36 5.67
C LEU A 10 -11.89 7.19 5.91
N GLU A 11 -12.50 7.11 7.10
CA GLU A 11 -13.63 7.97 7.48
C GLU A 11 -13.27 9.46 7.47
N LYS A 12 -11.98 9.78 7.67
CA LYS A 12 -11.46 11.16 7.56
C LYS A 12 -11.16 11.59 6.12
N GLY A 13 -11.42 10.74 5.12
CA GLY A 13 -11.26 11.06 3.70
C GLY A 13 -9.90 10.71 3.11
N VAL A 14 -9.06 9.96 3.81
CA VAL A 14 -7.83 9.40 3.22
C VAL A 14 -8.23 8.36 2.17
N LYS A 15 -7.82 8.57 0.91
CA LYS A 15 -8.22 7.72 -0.22
C LYS A 15 -7.31 6.51 -0.45
N ILE A 16 -6.03 6.70 -0.17
CA ILE A 16 -4.94 5.72 -0.34
C ILE A 16 -4.16 5.68 0.95
N LEU A 17 -3.95 4.47 1.48
CA LEU A 17 -3.19 4.23 2.69
C LEU A 17 -2.13 3.17 2.42
N VAL A 18 -0.87 3.56 2.45
CA VAL A 18 0.28 2.64 2.37
C VAL A 18 0.85 2.45 3.78
N LEU A 19 0.77 1.23 4.31
CA LEU A 19 1.26 0.85 5.63
C LEU A 19 2.54 0.02 5.49
N THR A 20 3.68 0.55 5.91
CA THR A 20 4.96 -0.16 5.90
C THR A 20 5.11 -1.06 7.14
N ILE A 21 5.45 -2.33 6.93
CA ILE A 21 5.67 -3.35 7.98
C ILE A 21 7.13 -3.86 7.92
N GLY A 22 8.08 -3.01 7.53
CA GLY A 22 9.51 -3.35 7.53
C GLY A 22 9.83 -4.60 6.73
N SER A 23 10.37 -5.63 7.38
CA SER A 23 10.71 -6.93 6.76
C SER A 23 9.51 -7.73 6.27
N ASP A 24 8.30 -7.40 6.73
CA ASP A 24 7.06 -8.03 6.26
C ASP A 24 6.47 -7.32 5.04
N GLY A 25 7.15 -6.30 4.51
CA GLY A 25 6.75 -5.58 3.30
C GLY A 25 5.85 -4.38 3.58
N LEU A 26 4.91 -4.14 2.67
CA LEU A 26 3.91 -3.08 2.80
C LEU A 26 2.50 -3.62 2.56
N PHE A 27 1.53 -2.98 3.21
CA PHE A 27 0.12 -3.23 3.03
C PHE A 27 -0.51 -1.98 2.45
N GLU A 28 -1.06 -2.09 1.25
CA GLU A 28 -1.70 -1.01 0.54
C GLU A 28 -3.21 -1.14 0.66
N ASN A 29 -3.89 -0.04 0.94
CA ASN A 29 -5.32 0.01 1.06
C ASN A 29 -5.92 1.16 0.25
N MET A 30 -6.83 0.82 -0.65
CA MET A 30 -7.45 1.69 -1.66
C MET A 30 -8.95 1.77 -1.45
N THR A 31 -9.52 2.97 -1.63
CA THR A 31 -10.97 3.12 -1.74
C THR A 31 -11.42 3.02 -3.20
N SER A 32 -12.45 2.21 -3.50
CA SER A 32 -12.78 1.67 -4.86
C SER A 32 -13.26 2.68 -5.92
N SER A 33 -13.03 3.98 -5.76
CA SER A 33 -13.39 4.96 -6.81
C SER A 33 -12.48 4.92 -8.05
N CYS A 34 -11.59 3.94 -8.17
CA CYS A 34 -10.71 3.74 -9.32
C CYS A 34 -11.07 2.43 -10.04
N PRO A 35 -11.42 2.44 -11.35
CA PRO A 35 -11.61 1.24 -12.11
C PRO A 35 -10.27 0.80 -12.72
N SER A 36 -9.72 -0.31 -12.28
CA SER A 36 -8.66 -1.00 -13.03
C SER A 36 -8.86 -2.52 -12.95
N ASN A 37 -9.28 -3.06 -14.10
CA ASN A 37 -9.28 -4.48 -14.40
C ASN A 37 -7.84 -4.99 -14.42
N LEU A 38 -7.33 -5.58 -13.33
CA LEU A 38 -6.31 -6.63 -13.28
C LEU A 38 -5.72 -6.67 -11.86
N TYR A 39 -5.92 -7.76 -11.13
CA TYR A 39 -4.82 -8.48 -10.48
C TYR A 39 -5.33 -9.82 -9.97
N SER A 40 -4.78 -10.90 -10.53
CA SER A 40 -4.94 -12.27 -10.07
C SER A 40 -3.84 -12.57 -9.06
N ASP A 41 -4.21 -13.21 -7.96
CA ASP A 41 -3.33 -13.80 -6.95
C ASP A 41 -2.82 -12.89 -5.81
N SER A 42 -3.74 -12.32 -5.06
CA SER A 42 -3.49 -11.91 -3.67
C SER A 42 -4.73 -12.18 -2.82
N LYS A 43 -4.57 -12.50 -1.53
CA LYS A 43 -5.70 -12.80 -0.63
C LYS A 43 -6.49 -11.52 -0.37
N VAL A 44 -7.40 -11.19 -1.27
CA VAL A 44 -8.30 -10.04 -1.17
C VAL A 44 -9.13 -10.21 0.09
N LEU A 45 -8.90 -9.35 1.08
CA LEU A 45 -9.78 -9.24 2.24
C LEU A 45 -11.02 -8.43 1.84
N GLU A 46 -11.88 -9.01 0.99
CA GLU A 46 -13.16 -8.41 0.64
C GLU A 46 -14.06 -8.38 1.87
N ARG A 47 -14.36 -7.19 2.39
CA ARG A 47 -15.49 -7.05 3.31
C ARG A 47 -16.27 -5.74 3.18
N SER A 48 -16.03 -4.95 2.13
CA SER A 48 -16.87 -3.81 1.78
C SER A 48 -16.62 -3.43 0.31
N PRO A 49 -17.65 -3.08 -0.49
CA PRO A 49 -17.51 -2.75 -1.92
C PRO A 49 -16.58 -1.55 -2.21
N ASN A 50 -16.13 -0.85 -1.16
CA ASN A 50 -15.35 0.37 -1.24
C ASN A 50 -13.93 0.25 -0.69
N PHE A 51 -13.43 -0.95 -0.38
CA PHE A 51 -12.14 -1.13 0.28
C PHE A 51 -11.37 -2.31 -0.36
N LEU A 52 -10.24 -2.01 -1.00
CA LEU A 52 -9.32 -3.00 -1.53
C LEU A 52 -8.02 -2.94 -0.75
N ALA A 53 -7.61 -4.07 -0.19
CA ALA A 53 -6.37 -4.21 0.55
C ALA A 53 -5.44 -5.23 -0.13
N VAL A 54 -4.19 -4.86 -0.35
CA VAL A 54 -3.16 -5.68 -1.01
C VAL A 54 -1.92 -5.74 -0.13
N HIS A 55 -1.34 -6.93 -0.01
CA HIS A 55 -0.07 -7.14 0.68
C HIS A 55 1.05 -7.35 -0.33
N PHE A 56 2.10 -6.54 -0.23
CA PHE A 56 3.30 -6.63 -1.03
C PHE A 56 4.46 -7.07 -0.13
N PRO A 57 4.99 -8.29 -0.29
CA PRO A 57 6.06 -8.79 0.56
C PRO A 57 7.37 -8.03 0.32
N ALA A 58 8.15 -7.82 1.39
CA ALA A 58 9.50 -7.29 1.23
C ALA A 58 10.41 -8.34 0.57
N LEU A 59 11.36 -7.86 -0.24
CA LEU A 59 12.44 -8.70 -0.74
C LEU A 59 13.45 -8.98 0.38
N PRO A 60 14.01 -10.21 0.47
CA PRO A 60 15.09 -10.50 1.41
C PRO A 60 16.29 -9.58 1.16
N ALA A 61 16.84 -9.01 2.22
CA ALA A 61 17.99 -8.12 2.14
C ALA A 61 18.98 -8.38 3.29
N SER A 62 20.27 -8.21 3.02
CA SER A 62 21.29 -8.12 4.05
C SER A 62 21.30 -6.69 4.60
N VAL A 63 20.85 -6.52 5.84
CA VAL A 63 20.61 -5.20 6.42
C VAL A 63 21.91 -4.58 6.90
N VAL A 64 22.35 -3.52 6.22
CA VAL A 64 23.46 -2.66 6.67
C VAL A 64 22.95 -1.44 7.45
N ARG A 65 21.85 -0.83 6.97
CA ARG A 65 21.22 0.33 7.61
C ARG A 65 19.74 0.42 7.21
N LEU A 66 18.86 0.59 8.20
CA LEU A 66 17.41 0.72 7.97
C LEU A 66 16.93 2.17 7.91
N THR A 67 17.72 3.11 8.44
CA THR A 67 17.39 4.54 8.41
C THR A 67 17.24 5.00 6.97
N GLY A 68 16.09 5.59 6.66
CA GLY A 68 15.75 6.07 5.32
C GLY A 68 15.06 5.06 4.41
N ALA A 69 14.85 3.80 4.83
CA ALA A 69 14.16 2.81 4.00
C ALA A 69 12.72 3.26 3.63
N GLY A 70 12.00 3.86 4.58
CA GLY A 70 10.68 4.46 4.32
C GLY A 70 10.75 5.66 3.37
N ASP A 71 11.76 6.52 3.53
CA ASP A 71 11.94 7.70 2.67
C ASP A 71 12.22 7.29 1.22
N CYS A 72 13.02 6.24 1.00
CA CYS A 72 13.26 5.67 -0.32
C CYS A 72 12.00 5.06 -0.93
N LEU A 73 11.16 4.40 -0.13
CA LEU A 73 9.88 3.87 -0.60
C LEU A 73 8.96 4.99 -1.08
N VAL A 74 8.80 6.04 -0.26
CA VAL A 74 8.00 7.23 -0.62
C VAL A 74 8.58 7.93 -1.85
N GLY A 75 9.91 8.10 -1.90
CA GLY A 75 10.60 8.71 -3.03
C GLY A 75 10.42 7.93 -4.34
N GLY A 76 10.55 6.60 -4.29
CA GLY A 76 10.32 5.72 -5.44
C GLY A 76 8.87 5.77 -5.91
N MET A 77 7.91 5.69 -4.99
CA MET A 77 6.48 5.80 -5.29
C MET A 77 6.16 7.14 -5.98
N ILE A 78 6.60 8.27 -5.42
CA ILE A 78 6.35 9.58 -6.02
C ILE A 78 7.03 9.72 -7.39
N ALA A 79 8.24 9.18 -7.55
CA ALA A 79 8.93 9.17 -8.84
C ALA A 79 8.13 8.41 -9.90
N SER A 80 7.64 7.20 -9.58
CA SER A 80 6.79 6.40 -10.46
C SER A 80 5.50 7.13 -10.84
N LEU A 81 4.79 7.68 -9.85
CA LEU A 81 3.57 8.46 -10.08
C LEU A 81 3.84 9.68 -10.96
N SER A 82 5.00 10.33 -10.78
CA SER A 82 5.41 11.48 -11.59
C SER A 82 5.69 11.11 -13.05
N THR A 83 5.98 9.83 -13.33
CA THR A 83 6.12 9.31 -14.69
C THR A 83 4.80 8.80 -15.29
N GLY A 84 3.68 8.96 -14.57
CA GLY A 84 2.35 8.57 -15.02
C GLY A 84 1.98 7.11 -14.74
N LEU A 85 2.76 6.40 -13.91
CA LEU A 85 2.37 5.08 -13.41
C LEU A 85 1.22 5.23 -12.42
N ASP A 86 0.35 4.21 -12.35
CA ASP A 86 -0.61 4.09 -11.27
C ASP A 86 0.08 3.58 -9.98
N VAL A 87 -0.68 3.52 -8.90
CA VAL A 87 -0.12 3.23 -7.57
C VAL A 87 0.28 1.74 -7.42
N MET A 88 -0.31 0.86 -8.22
CA MET A 88 -0.18 -0.59 -8.12
C MET A 88 0.82 -1.18 -9.14
N GLN A 89 1.38 -0.36 -10.05
CA GLN A 89 2.35 -0.75 -11.08
C GLN A 89 3.77 -0.88 -10.56
#